data_AF-A0A7J4UQC7-F1
#
_entry.id   AF-A0A7J4UQC7-F1
#
_cell.length_a   1.000
_cell.length_b   1.000
_cell.length_c   1.000
_cell.angle_alpha   90.00
_cell.angle_beta   90.00
_cell.angle_gamma   90.00
#
_symmetry.space_group_name_H-M   'P 1'
#
loop_
_entity.id
_entity.type
_entity.pdbx_description
1 polymer ?
#
loop_
_entity_poly.entity_id
_entity_poly.type
_entity_poly.pdbx_seq_one_letter_code
_entity_poly.pdbx_strand_id
1 'polypeptide(L)'
;MSKFLELDNSIVESIDNIKFSTGKDVEYWKKNPYELPEGLDIDWKNILPDPPPNRSEQTKSELQYIHLASKTRTKVETKLVYDVDKDPGLVFVPFLQEKDLPYPKEEIEAYWSVVYPIVMNLKWLHNRPRPYQLGPKYGMEIQYIKTETHDTPAYPSGHNAYGNLVSLILSEKYPEYAKNFQVFSDQTGQARVLQGVHYPSDNDAAIKLTNNIWRDVKYET
;
A
#
# COMPACT_ATOMS: atom_id res chain seq x y z
N MET A 1 36.12 -5.08 -16.96
CA MET A 1 34.96 -4.89 -17.87
C MET A 1 33.69 -4.95 -17.04
N SER A 2 33.21 -3.81 -16.55
CA SER A 2 31.85 -3.68 -16.01
C SER A 2 31.13 -2.68 -16.89
N LYS A 3 30.37 -3.20 -17.85
CA LYS A 3 29.62 -2.40 -18.82
C LYS A 3 28.27 -2.06 -18.18
N PHE A 4 28.30 -1.22 -17.15
CA PHE A 4 27.09 -0.52 -16.74
C PHE A 4 26.75 0.39 -17.92
N LEU A 5 25.69 0.04 -18.64
CA LEU A 5 25.19 0.84 -19.75
C LEU A 5 24.89 2.25 -19.24
N GLU A 6 25.56 3.25 -19.82
CA GLU A 6 25.06 4.61 -19.82
C GLU A 6 23.69 4.58 -20.50
N LEU A 7 22.63 4.73 -19.70
CA LEU A 7 21.28 4.90 -20.21
C LEU A 7 21.22 6.25 -20.93
N ASP A 8 20.78 6.24 -22.19
CA ASP A 8 20.52 7.45 -22.98
C ASP A 8 19.62 8.41 -22.19
N ASN A 9 19.98 9.69 -22.13
CA ASN A 9 19.20 10.74 -21.47
C ASN A 9 17.73 10.78 -21.94
N SER A 10 17.45 10.42 -23.19
CA SER A 10 16.08 10.31 -23.71
C SER A 10 15.27 9.19 -23.03
N ILE A 11 15.92 8.07 -22.72
CA ILE A 11 15.36 6.96 -21.95
C ILE A 11 15.19 7.38 -20.49
N VAL A 12 16.12 8.16 -19.95
CA VAL A 12 16.05 8.67 -18.57
C VAL A 12 14.85 9.60 -18.38
N GLU A 13 14.64 10.59 -19.25
CA GLU A 13 13.44 11.45 -19.21
C GLU A 13 12.14 10.65 -19.40
N SER A 14 12.18 9.56 -20.17
CA SER A 14 11.01 8.70 -20.36
C SER A 14 10.56 8.00 -19.07
N ILE A 15 11.48 7.69 -18.15
CA ILE A 15 11.18 6.89 -16.96
C ILE A 15 10.43 7.68 -15.89
N ASP A 16 10.80 8.93 -15.63
CA ASP A 16 10.12 9.76 -14.61
C ASP A 16 8.68 10.13 -15.00
N ASN A 17 8.40 10.11 -16.29
CA ASN A 17 7.06 10.37 -16.83
C ASN A 17 6.14 9.14 -16.80
N ILE A 18 6.66 7.97 -16.41
CA ILE A 18 5.85 6.75 -16.29
C ILE A 18 4.86 6.91 -15.14
N LYS A 19 3.60 6.72 -15.48
CA LYS A 19 2.47 6.77 -14.56
C LYS A 19 1.69 5.45 -14.57
N PHE A 20 0.84 5.27 -13.59
CA PHE A 20 -0.08 4.14 -13.57
C PHE A 20 -1.02 4.16 -14.78
N SER A 21 -1.32 2.98 -15.35
CA SER A 21 -2.10 2.86 -16.58
C SER A 21 -2.80 1.50 -16.65
N THR A 22 -4.11 1.49 -16.37
CA THR A 22 -4.99 0.29 -16.48
C THR A 22 -6.23 0.54 -17.33
N GLY A 23 -6.24 1.60 -18.15
CA GLY A 23 -7.39 2.00 -18.96
C GLY A 23 -8.44 2.84 -18.22
N LYS A 24 -8.29 3.04 -16.90
CA LYS A 24 -9.07 4.03 -16.15
C LYS A 24 -8.59 5.45 -16.44
N ASP A 25 -9.52 6.39 -16.56
CA ASP A 25 -9.22 7.81 -16.75
C ASP A 25 -8.72 8.43 -15.45
N VAL A 26 -7.40 8.51 -15.30
CA VAL A 26 -6.75 9.15 -14.14
C VAL A 26 -7.16 10.61 -14.02
N GLU A 27 -7.28 11.34 -15.13
CA GLU A 27 -7.58 12.78 -15.10
C GLU A 27 -9.02 13.04 -14.63
N TYR A 28 -9.95 12.13 -14.92
CA TYR A 28 -11.28 12.13 -14.31
C TYR A 28 -11.19 12.04 -12.78
N TRP A 29 -10.46 11.06 -12.24
CA TRP A 29 -10.37 10.84 -10.78
C TRP A 29 -9.62 11.94 -10.04
N LYS A 30 -8.63 12.58 -10.68
CA LYS A 30 -7.98 13.77 -10.10
C LYS A 30 -8.92 14.97 -9.99
N LYS A 31 -9.84 15.13 -10.96
CA LYS A 31 -10.81 16.24 -10.99
C LYS A 31 -12.03 15.98 -10.12
N ASN A 32 -12.34 14.71 -9.86
CA ASN A 32 -13.50 14.27 -9.07
C ASN A 32 -13.01 13.42 -7.89
N PRO A 33 -12.36 14.04 -6.88
CA PRO A 33 -11.93 13.32 -5.70
C PRO A 33 -13.13 12.76 -4.94
N TYR A 34 -12.93 11.64 -4.26
CA TYR A 34 -13.89 11.08 -3.32
C TYR A 34 -14.18 12.10 -2.22
N GLU A 35 -15.47 12.28 -1.92
CA GLU A 35 -15.92 13.12 -0.82
C GLU A 35 -15.52 12.48 0.52
N LEU A 36 -15.08 13.32 1.45
CA LEU A 36 -14.84 12.90 2.83
C LEU A 36 -16.16 12.91 3.59
N PRO A 37 -16.32 12.08 4.64
CA PRO A 37 -17.52 12.13 5.49
C PRO A 37 -17.74 13.52 6.08
N GLU A 38 -19.02 13.89 6.26
CA GLU A 38 -19.42 15.20 6.78
C GLU A 38 -18.79 15.47 8.15
N GLY A 39 -18.29 16.68 8.35
CA GLY A 39 -17.69 17.11 9.61
C GLY A 39 -16.19 16.83 9.76
N LEU A 40 -15.54 16.17 8.80
CA LEU A 40 -14.09 15.94 8.81
C LEU A 40 -13.36 16.95 7.91
N ASP A 41 -12.51 17.79 8.52
CA ASP A 41 -11.64 18.74 7.83
C ASP A 41 -10.17 18.26 7.87
N ILE A 42 -9.89 17.17 7.17
CA ILE A 42 -8.54 16.61 7.07
C ILE A 42 -7.85 17.18 5.82
N ASP A 43 -6.69 17.84 6.00
CA ASP A 43 -5.81 18.24 4.89
C ASP A 43 -5.09 17.03 4.27
N TRP A 44 -5.88 16.17 3.65
CA TRP A 44 -5.42 14.92 3.07
C TRP A 44 -4.42 15.10 1.93
N LYS A 45 -4.34 16.30 1.33
CA LYS A 45 -3.40 16.58 0.23
C LYS A 45 -1.97 16.69 0.73
N ASN A 46 -1.78 17.17 1.96
CA ASN A 46 -0.47 17.39 2.57
C ASN A 46 -0.15 16.39 3.69
N ILE A 47 -1.04 15.42 3.96
CA ILE A 47 -0.88 14.43 5.04
C ILE A 47 0.29 13.45 4.81
N LEU A 48 0.74 13.31 3.55
CA LEU A 48 1.87 12.47 3.16
C LEU A 48 2.85 13.26 2.27
N PRO A 49 4.15 12.91 2.31
CA PRO A 49 5.09 13.36 1.30
C PRO A 49 4.79 12.69 -0.05
N ASP A 50 5.37 13.24 -1.12
CA ASP A 50 5.41 12.58 -2.43
C ASP A 50 6.10 11.21 -2.35
N PRO A 51 5.70 10.24 -3.20
CA PRO A 51 6.41 8.97 -3.30
C PRO A 51 7.85 9.17 -3.83
N PRO A 52 8.76 8.24 -3.54
CA PRO A 52 10.08 8.23 -4.17
C PRO A 52 9.98 8.35 -5.70
N PRO A 53 10.74 9.27 -6.34
CA PRO A 53 10.73 9.40 -7.80
C PRO A 53 11.09 8.09 -8.50
N ASN A 54 10.57 7.87 -9.71
CA ASN A 54 10.81 6.64 -10.47
C ASN A 54 12.30 6.36 -10.65
N ARG A 55 13.12 7.40 -10.93
CA ARG A 55 14.58 7.29 -11.08
C ARG A 55 15.39 7.16 -9.79
N SER A 56 14.79 7.32 -8.64
CA SER A 56 15.54 7.36 -7.37
C SER A 56 16.22 6.02 -7.08
N GLU A 57 17.37 6.06 -6.39
CA GLU A 57 18.06 4.84 -5.94
C GLU A 57 17.18 3.99 -5.01
N GLN A 58 16.30 4.64 -4.23
CA GLN A 58 15.29 3.95 -3.44
C GLN A 58 14.35 3.13 -4.33
N THR A 59 13.71 3.74 -5.33
CA THR A 59 12.81 3.02 -6.24
C THR A 59 13.52 1.87 -6.96
N LYS A 60 14.76 2.06 -7.41
CA LYS A 60 15.54 0.99 -8.05
C LYS A 60 15.82 -0.18 -7.09
N SER A 61 16.21 0.14 -5.85
CA SER A 61 16.48 -0.87 -4.81
C SER A 61 15.21 -1.66 -4.45
N GLU A 62 14.08 -0.96 -4.33
CA GLU A 62 12.77 -1.58 -4.11
C GLU A 62 12.37 -2.49 -5.27
N LEU A 63 12.55 -2.05 -6.52
CA LEU A 63 12.28 -2.87 -7.70
C LEU A 63 13.17 -4.12 -7.74
N GLN A 64 14.44 -4.01 -7.38
CA GLN A 64 15.35 -5.15 -7.31
C GLN A 64 14.89 -6.15 -6.23
N TYR A 65 14.46 -5.66 -5.08
CA TYR A 65 13.88 -6.51 -4.03
C TYR A 65 12.63 -7.24 -4.53
N ILE A 66 11.68 -6.51 -5.14
CA ILE A 66 10.43 -7.07 -5.66
C ILE A 66 10.69 -8.06 -6.80
N HIS A 67 11.67 -7.79 -7.66
CA HIS A 67 12.09 -8.68 -8.75
C HIS A 67 12.49 -10.06 -8.21
N LEU A 68 13.36 -10.08 -7.19
CA LEU A 68 13.81 -11.32 -6.57
C LEU A 68 12.66 -11.99 -5.81
N ALA A 69 11.98 -11.24 -4.94
CA ALA A 69 10.91 -11.74 -4.09
C ALA A 69 9.78 -12.37 -4.93
N SER A 70 9.34 -11.71 -6.00
CA SER A 70 8.27 -12.20 -6.86
C SER A 70 8.59 -13.52 -7.58
N LYS A 71 9.88 -13.81 -7.82
CA LYS A 71 10.37 -15.03 -8.47
C LYS A 71 10.63 -16.17 -7.49
N THR A 72 10.95 -15.88 -6.24
CA THR A 72 11.33 -16.87 -5.22
C THR A 72 10.24 -17.12 -4.19
N ARG A 73 9.00 -16.64 -4.41
CA ARG A 73 7.86 -16.85 -3.52
C ARG A 73 7.68 -18.33 -3.18
N THR A 74 7.62 -18.61 -1.89
CA THR A 74 7.23 -19.91 -1.34
C THR A 74 5.72 -20.13 -1.47
N LYS A 75 5.28 -21.38 -1.22
CA LYS A 75 3.85 -21.72 -1.16
C LYS A 75 3.13 -20.98 -0.01
N VAL A 76 3.81 -20.81 1.12
CA VAL A 76 3.27 -20.10 2.29
C VAL A 76 3.08 -18.62 1.98
N GLU A 77 4.08 -17.97 1.38
CA GLU A 77 3.99 -16.59 0.93
C GLU A 77 2.92 -16.39 -0.14
N THR A 78 2.81 -17.34 -1.08
CA THR A 78 1.76 -17.31 -2.10
C THR A 78 0.36 -17.39 -1.48
N LYS A 79 0.17 -18.24 -0.46
CA LYS A 79 -1.09 -18.28 0.29
C LYS A 79 -1.35 -16.95 1.01
N LEU A 80 -0.34 -16.40 1.68
CA LEU A 80 -0.45 -15.09 2.34
C LEU A 80 -0.87 -13.99 1.35
N VAL A 81 -0.31 -13.98 0.13
CA VAL A 81 -0.73 -13.06 -0.94
C VAL A 81 -2.22 -13.17 -1.21
N TYR A 82 -2.74 -14.38 -1.43
CA TYR A 82 -4.17 -14.57 -1.72
C TYR A 82 -5.08 -14.23 -0.55
N ASP A 83 -4.68 -14.57 0.68
CA ASP A 83 -5.46 -14.26 1.88
C ASP A 83 -5.55 -12.74 2.06
N VAL A 84 -4.41 -12.03 2.00
CA VAL A 84 -4.38 -10.57 2.13
C VAL A 84 -5.09 -9.88 0.96
N ASP A 85 -4.94 -10.37 -0.28
CA ASP A 85 -5.62 -9.79 -1.44
C ASP A 85 -7.15 -9.84 -1.29
N LYS A 86 -7.66 -10.96 -0.76
CA LYS A 86 -9.07 -11.16 -0.46
C LYS A 86 -9.55 -10.24 0.67
N ASP A 87 -8.84 -10.23 1.80
CA ASP A 87 -9.17 -9.43 2.97
C ASP A 87 -7.92 -9.31 3.88
N PRO A 88 -7.33 -8.11 4.05
CA PRO A 88 -6.17 -7.91 4.92
C PRO A 88 -6.41 -8.30 6.39
N GLY A 89 -7.66 -8.25 6.87
CA GLY A 89 -8.04 -8.61 8.23
C GLY A 89 -7.84 -10.10 8.55
N LEU A 90 -7.82 -10.97 7.53
CA LEU A 90 -7.64 -12.42 7.72
C LEU A 90 -6.33 -12.79 8.41
N VAL A 91 -5.29 -11.94 8.32
CA VAL A 91 -4.00 -12.16 8.97
C VAL A 91 -4.13 -12.12 10.51
N PHE A 92 -5.10 -11.39 11.04
CA PHE A 92 -5.31 -11.20 12.48
C PHE A 92 -6.17 -12.31 13.11
N VAL A 93 -7.05 -12.92 12.32
CA VAL A 93 -8.09 -13.85 12.80
C VAL A 93 -7.54 -15.05 13.59
N PRO A 94 -6.49 -15.76 13.14
CA PRO A 94 -6.00 -16.93 13.87
C PRO A 94 -5.53 -16.60 15.29
N PHE A 95 -4.86 -15.45 15.46
CA PHE A 95 -4.36 -15.02 16.75
C PHE A 95 -5.50 -14.58 17.68
N LEU A 96 -6.49 -13.85 17.15
CA LEU A 96 -7.67 -13.46 17.92
C LEU A 96 -8.46 -14.68 18.40
N GLN A 97 -8.61 -15.70 17.55
CA GLN A 97 -9.23 -16.97 17.93
C GLN A 97 -8.44 -17.72 19.01
N GLU A 98 -7.11 -17.77 18.90
CA GLU A 98 -6.25 -18.39 19.90
C GLU A 98 -6.39 -17.72 21.28
N LYS A 99 -6.60 -16.41 21.30
CA LYS A 99 -6.73 -15.60 22.53
C LYS A 99 -8.17 -15.39 22.99
N ASP A 100 -9.16 -15.97 22.31
CA ASP A 100 -10.59 -15.76 22.56
C ASP A 100 -11.00 -14.26 22.56
N LEU A 101 -10.44 -13.50 21.62
CA LEU A 101 -10.68 -12.07 21.46
C LEU A 101 -11.63 -11.80 20.28
N PRO A 102 -12.67 -10.96 20.43
CA PRO A 102 -13.55 -10.64 19.32
C PRO A 102 -12.87 -9.72 18.29
N TYR A 103 -13.15 -9.99 17.01
CA TYR A 103 -12.78 -9.13 15.88
C TYR A 103 -13.80 -7.99 15.73
N PRO A 104 -13.43 -6.71 15.97
CA PRO A 104 -14.38 -5.59 16.03
C PRO A 104 -14.74 -5.08 14.62
N LYS A 105 -15.47 -5.91 13.85
CA LYS A 105 -15.73 -5.65 12.43
C LYS A 105 -16.45 -4.32 12.18
N GLU A 106 -17.52 -4.02 12.92
CA GLU A 106 -18.29 -2.79 12.67
C GLU A 106 -17.46 -1.54 12.91
N GLU A 107 -16.63 -1.54 13.94
CA GLU A 107 -15.75 -0.42 14.27
C GLU A 107 -14.65 -0.25 13.22
N ILE A 108 -14.04 -1.34 12.78
CA ILE A 108 -13.06 -1.32 11.68
C ILE A 108 -13.67 -0.72 10.42
N GLU A 109 -14.86 -1.15 10.02
CA GLU A 109 -15.53 -0.63 8.82
C GLU A 109 -15.95 0.84 8.98
N ALA A 110 -16.34 1.27 10.19
CA ALA A 110 -16.64 2.67 10.46
C ALA A 110 -15.40 3.56 10.25
N TYR A 111 -14.25 3.22 10.84
CA TYR A 111 -13.03 3.97 10.60
C TYR A 111 -12.53 3.84 9.16
N TRP A 112 -12.68 2.66 8.53
CA TRP A 112 -12.27 2.47 7.14
C TRP A 112 -13.07 3.33 6.18
N SER A 113 -14.36 3.60 6.47
CA SER A 113 -15.19 4.51 5.67
C SER A 113 -14.63 5.95 5.63
N VAL A 114 -13.86 6.35 6.64
CA VAL A 114 -13.14 7.63 6.69
C VAL A 114 -11.80 7.56 5.93
N VAL A 115 -11.03 6.50 6.15
CA VAL A 115 -9.67 6.35 5.60
C VAL A 115 -9.69 6.04 4.10
N TYR A 116 -10.67 5.28 3.62
CA TYR A 116 -10.74 4.80 2.24
C TYR A 116 -10.80 5.94 1.20
N PRO A 117 -11.70 6.94 1.31
CA PRO A 117 -11.70 8.10 0.41
C PRO A 117 -10.35 8.80 0.33
N ILE A 118 -9.66 8.98 1.46
CA ILE A 118 -8.35 9.62 1.55
C ILE A 118 -7.29 8.80 0.80
N VAL A 119 -7.23 7.48 1.04
CA VAL A 119 -6.33 6.58 0.33
C VAL A 119 -6.55 6.66 -1.18
N MET A 120 -7.81 6.65 -1.63
CA MET A 120 -8.14 6.70 -3.05
C MET A 120 -7.76 8.05 -3.67
N ASN A 121 -8.03 9.16 -2.99
CA ASN A 121 -7.64 10.50 -3.44
C ASN A 121 -6.13 10.63 -3.59
N LEU A 122 -5.35 10.17 -2.60
CA LEU A 122 -3.89 10.15 -2.66
C LEU A 122 -3.35 9.30 -3.81
N LYS A 123 -3.96 8.13 -4.06
CA LYS A 123 -3.61 7.28 -5.21
C LYS A 123 -3.73 8.03 -6.53
N TRP A 124 -4.85 8.67 -6.76
CA TRP A 124 -5.08 9.39 -8.01
C TRP A 124 -4.26 10.68 -8.12
N LEU A 125 -3.99 11.35 -6.99
CA LEU A 125 -3.12 12.52 -6.92
C LEU A 125 -1.70 12.19 -7.40
N HIS A 126 -1.03 11.21 -6.78
CA HIS A 126 0.36 10.89 -7.10
C HIS A 126 0.51 10.04 -8.37
N ASN A 127 -0.50 9.21 -8.66
CA ASN A 127 -0.57 8.36 -9.86
C ASN A 127 0.68 7.49 -10.08
N ARG A 128 1.26 6.97 -8.98
CA ARG A 128 2.50 6.17 -8.99
C ARG A 128 2.30 4.86 -9.77
N PRO A 129 3.15 4.53 -10.76
CA PRO A 129 3.08 3.27 -11.48
C PRO A 129 3.37 2.08 -10.56
N ARG A 130 2.70 0.95 -10.80
CA ARG A 130 2.94 -0.29 -10.04
C ARG A 130 4.33 -0.88 -10.38
N PRO A 131 4.93 -1.70 -9.50
CA PRO A 131 6.23 -2.32 -9.76
C PRO A 131 6.29 -3.07 -11.09
N TYR A 132 5.22 -3.82 -11.45
CA TYR A 132 5.16 -4.55 -12.72
C TYR A 132 5.14 -3.66 -13.98
N GLN A 133 4.83 -2.37 -13.85
CA GLN A 133 4.84 -1.42 -14.96
C GLN A 133 6.21 -0.74 -15.12
N LEU A 134 6.86 -0.44 -13.99
CA LEU A 134 8.13 0.28 -13.96
C LEU A 134 9.35 -0.65 -14.05
N GLY A 135 9.33 -1.79 -13.35
CA GLY A 135 10.42 -2.77 -13.30
C GLY A 135 10.99 -3.16 -14.66
N PRO A 136 10.16 -3.51 -15.67
CA PRO A 136 10.65 -3.87 -16.99
C PRO A 136 11.50 -2.79 -17.67
N LYS A 137 11.32 -1.51 -17.32
CA LYS A 137 12.14 -0.40 -17.85
C LYS A 137 13.56 -0.38 -17.29
N TYR A 138 13.76 -1.04 -16.16
CA TYR A 138 15.07 -1.28 -15.55
C TYR A 138 15.62 -2.68 -15.86
N GLY A 139 15.00 -3.44 -16.77
CA GLY A 139 15.36 -4.83 -17.02
C GLY A 139 14.98 -5.79 -15.88
N MET A 140 14.11 -5.35 -14.96
CA MET A 140 13.64 -6.12 -13.82
C MET A 140 12.24 -6.65 -14.08
N GLU A 141 12.14 -7.90 -14.50
CA GLU A 141 10.85 -8.57 -14.71
C GLU A 141 10.16 -8.90 -13.38
N ILE A 142 8.97 -8.34 -13.14
CA ILE A 142 8.19 -8.61 -11.93
C ILE A 142 7.15 -9.69 -12.21
N GLN A 143 7.29 -10.87 -11.61
CA GLN A 143 6.32 -11.96 -11.73
C GLN A 143 5.18 -11.76 -10.75
N TYR A 144 4.31 -10.78 -11.02
CA TYR A 144 3.22 -10.42 -10.11
C TYR A 144 2.05 -11.42 -10.19
N ILE A 145 1.32 -11.61 -9.08
CA ILE A 145 0.06 -12.35 -9.09
C ILE A 145 -1.06 -11.38 -9.44
N LYS A 146 -1.65 -11.56 -10.63
CA LYS A 146 -2.77 -10.75 -11.09
C LYS A 146 -4.07 -11.16 -10.41
N THR A 147 -4.65 -10.23 -9.66
CA THR A 147 -6.01 -10.26 -9.09
C THR A 147 -6.83 -9.05 -9.56
N GLU A 148 -7.99 -8.76 -8.97
CA GLU A 148 -8.85 -7.62 -9.33
C GLU A 148 -8.61 -6.36 -8.48
N THR A 149 -7.70 -6.43 -7.49
CA THR A 149 -7.58 -5.38 -6.46
C THR A 149 -6.45 -4.37 -6.68
N HIS A 150 -5.72 -4.48 -7.80
CA HIS A 150 -4.56 -3.61 -8.11
C HIS A 150 -4.79 -2.71 -9.35
N ASP A 151 -6.05 -2.49 -9.71
CA ASP A 151 -6.48 -1.60 -10.81
C ASP A 151 -6.53 -0.10 -10.42
N THR A 152 -5.68 0.32 -9.49
CA THR A 152 -5.49 1.71 -9.04
C THR A 152 -3.99 2.00 -8.83
N PRO A 153 -3.57 3.27 -8.77
CA PRO A 153 -2.16 3.63 -8.54
C PRO A 153 -1.56 3.04 -7.26
N ALA A 154 -0.24 2.95 -7.22
CA ALA A 154 0.48 2.23 -6.15
C ALA A 154 0.52 2.98 -4.81
N TYR A 155 0.56 4.31 -4.80
CA TYR A 155 0.88 5.06 -3.58
C TYR A 155 -0.32 5.79 -2.99
N PRO A 156 -0.66 5.63 -1.69
CA PRO A 156 -0.11 4.65 -0.74
C PRO A 156 -0.75 3.27 -0.91
N SER A 157 -0.27 2.27 -0.17
CA SER A 157 -0.81 0.90 -0.16
C SER A 157 -2.17 0.82 0.55
N GLY A 158 -3.25 0.50 -0.18
CA GLY A 158 -4.60 0.46 0.38
C GLY A 158 -4.83 -0.73 1.32
N HIS A 159 -4.41 -1.93 0.92
CA HIS A 159 -4.48 -3.12 1.78
C HIS A 159 -3.68 -2.97 3.07
N ASN A 160 -2.50 -2.34 3.00
CA ASN A 160 -1.70 -2.11 4.20
C ASN A 160 -2.25 -0.96 5.06
N ALA A 161 -2.91 0.05 4.47
CA ALA A 161 -3.65 1.05 5.24
C ALA A 161 -4.78 0.36 6.04
N TYR A 162 -5.57 -0.52 5.41
CA TYR A 162 -6.59 -1.30 6.12
C TYR A 162 -5.96 -2.16 7.22
N GLY A 163 -4.91 -2.93 6.90
CA GLY A 163 -4.21 -3.77 7.88
C GLY A 163 -3.65 -2.98 9.08
N ASN A 164 -3.09 -1.79 8.85
CA ASN A 164 -2.59 -0.95 9.92
C ASN A 164 -3.72 -0.34 10.76
N LEU A 165 -4.84 0.04 10.14
CA LEU A 165 -6.03 0.50 10.85
C LEU A 165 -6.58 -0.61 11.78
N VAL A 166 -6.67 -1.85 11.29
CA VAL A 166 -7.05 -3.01 12.11
C VAL A 166 -6.09 -3.18 13.29
N SER A 167 -4.78 -3.05 13.05
CA SER A 167 -3.77 -3.12 14.10
C SER A 167 -3.95 -2.05 15.17
N LEU A 168 -4.22 -0.80 14.78
CA LEU A 168 -4.43 0.32 15.71
C LEU A 168 -5.65 0.10 16.60
N ILE A 169 -6.80 -0.27 16.00
CA ILE A 169 -8.05 -0.54 16.73
C ILE A 169 -7.86 -1.70 17.71
N LEU A 170 -7.26 -2.80 17.27
CA LEU A 170 -7.01 -3.96 18.13
C LEU A 170 -5.99 -3.65 19.24
N SER A 171 -4.97 -2.84 18.96
CA SER A 171 -3.98 -2.42 19.96
C SER A 171 -4.57 -1.50 21.03
N GLU A 172 -5.58 -0.72 20.70
CA GLU A 172 -6.32 0.06 21.70
C GLU A 172 -7.19 -0.85 22.59
N LYS A 173 -7.84 -1.85 22.01
CA LYS A 173 -8.69 -2.79 22.76
C LYS A 173 -7.90 -3.77 23.62
N TYR A 174 -6.78 -4.28 23.08
CA TYR A 174 -5.96 -5.32 23.69
C TYR A 174 -4.48 -4.91 23.70
N PRO A 175 -4.10 -3.90 24.51
CA PRO A 175 -2.77 -3.29 24.48
C PRO A 175 -1.64 -4.28 24.78
N GLU A 176 -1.90 -5.37 25.52
CA GLU A 176 -0.93 -6.43 25.79
C GLU A 176 -0.47 -7.18 24.53
N TYR A 177 -1.25 -7.12 23.44
CA TYR A 177 -0.94 -7.77 22.16
C TYR A 177 -0.58 -6.78 21.04
N ALA A 178 -0.40 -5.49 21.35
CA ALA A 178 -0.12 -4.45 20.35
C ALA A 178 1.07 -4.79 19.42
N LYS A 179 2.12 -5.41 19.96
CA LYS A 179 3.27 -5.87 19.16
C LYS A 179 2.90 -6.97 18.16
N ASN A 180 2.01 -7.88 18.52
CA ASN A 180 1.52 -8.92 17.62
C ASN A 180 0.69 -8.32 16.48
N PHE A 181 -0.19 -7.37 16.80
CA PHE A 181 -1.01 -6.70 15.80
C PHE A 181 -0.17 -5.89 14.81
N GLN A 182 0.91 -5.23 15.27
CA GLN A 182 1.85 -4.58 14.37
C GLN A 182 2.50 -5.58 13.40
N VAL A 183 2.92 -6.76 13.87
CA VAL A 183 3.49 -7.80 13.00
C VAL A 183 2.48 -8.24 11.93
N PHE A 184 1.19 -8.35 12.27
CA PHE A 184 0.16 -8.69 11.30
C PHE A 184 -0.08 -7.55 10.29
N SER A 185 -0.04 -6.29 10.72
CA SER A 185 -0.03 -5.14 9.81
C SER A 185 1.15 -5.23 8.83
N ASP A 186 2.36 -5.48 9.32
CA ASP A 186 3.56 -5.59 8.48
C ASP A 186 3.44 -6.76 7.49
N GLN A 187 2.83 -7.88 7.91
CA GLN A 187 2.53 -9.01 7.02
C GLN A 187 1.56 -8.64 5.89
N THR A 188 0.56 -7.79 6.15
CA THR A 188 -0.33 -7.29 5.07
C THR A 188 0.47 -6.51 4.02
N GLY A 189 1.37 -5.62 4.45
CA GLY A 189 2.23 -4.86 3.54
C GLY A 189 3.20 -5.78 2.76
N GLN A 190 3.84 -6.71 3.47
CA GLN A 190 4.77 -7.67 2.87
C GLN A 190 4.09 -8.55 1.82
N ALA A 191 2.85 -8.99 2.06
CA ALA A 191 2.08 -9.75 1.10
C ALA A 191 1.91 -8.98 -0.23
N ARG A 192 1.67 -7.66 -0.17
CA ARG A 192 1.53 -6.84 -1.38
C ARG A 192 2.84 -6.64 -2.15
N VAL A 193 3.95 -6.63 -1.44
CA VAL A 193 5.29 -6.60 -2.04
C VAL A 193 5.61 -7.94 -2.71
N LEU A 194 5.35 -9.05 -2.03
CA LEU A 194 5.48 -10.41 -2.58
C LEU A 194 4.61 -10.60 -3.82
N GLN A 195 3.39 -10.07 -3.78
CA GLN A 195 2.47 -10.08 -4.93
C GLN A 195 3.03 -9.33 -6.13
N GLY A 196 3.97 -8.38 -5.95
CA GLY A 196 4.57 -7.58 -7.00
C GLY A 196 3.78 -6.31 -7.36
N VAL A 197 2.89 -5.85 -6.47
CA VAL A 197 1.96 -4.74 -6.76
C VAL A 197 2.21 -3.48 -5.94
N HIS A 198 3.04 -3.54 -4.89
CA HIS A 198 3.40 -2.37 -4.10
C HIS A 198 4.91 -2.32 -3.81
N TYR A 199 5.42 -1.11 -3.64
CA TYR A 199 6.77 -0.87 -3.14
C TYR A 199 6.76 -0.86 -1.60
N PRO A 200 7.86 -1.22 -0.91
CA PRO A 200 8.00 -1.01 0.53
C PRO A 200 7.64 0.42 0.98
N SER A 201 8.04 1.45 0.24
CA SER A 201 7.66 2.84 0.50
C SER A 201 6.16 3.14 0.40
N ASP A 202 5.38 2.38 -0.38
CA ASP A 202 3.92 2.53 -0.39
C ASP A 202 3.31 2.06 0.94
N ASN A 203 3.91 1.05 1.57
CA ASN A 203 3.50 0.50 2.86
C ASN A 203 3.89 1.45 4.00
N ASP A 204 5.12 1.98 3.98
CA ASP A 204 5.57 2.99 4.95
C ASP A 204 4.63 4.21 4.95
N ALA A 205 4.22 4.65 3.75
CA ALA A 205 3.27 5.74 3.59
C ALA A 205 1.87 5.39 4.08
N ALA A 206 1.41 4.15 3.87
CA ALA A 206 0.12 3.68 4.39
C ALA A 206 0.08 3.67 5.93
N ILE A 207 1.16 3.23 6.57
CA ILE A 207 1.32 3.25 8.03
C ILE A 207 1.33 4.70 8.55
N LYS A 208 2.11 5.59 7.92
CA LYS A 208 2.13 7.02 8.28
C LYS A 208 0.75 7.67 8.16
N LEU A 209 0.07 7.41 7.04
CA LEU A 209 -1.27 7.96 6.77
C LEU A 209 -2.25 7.59 7.87
N THR A 210 -2.35 6.28 8.16
CA THR A 210 -3.31 5.78 9.14
C THR A 210 -2.95 6.21 10.55
N ASN A 211 -1.67 6.28 10.91
CA ASN A 211 -1.26 6.83 12.20
C ASN A 211 -1.60 8.32 12.35
N ASN A 212 -1.52 9.11 11.27
CA ASN A 212 -1.91 10.53 11.30
C ASN A 212 -3.43 10.67 11.46
N ILE A 213 -4.21 10.02 10.60
CA ILE A 213 -5.69 10.05 10.68
C ILE A 213 -6.18 9.53 12.04
N TRP A 214 -5.59 8.44 12.54
CA TRP A 214 -5.95 7.86 13.83
C TRP A 214 -5.74 8.83 15.00
N ARG A 215 -4.70 9.67 14.93
CA ARG A 215 -4.49 10.73 15.92
C ARG A 215 -5.57 11.79 15.76
N ASP A 216 -5.77 12.31 14.56
CA ASP A 216 -6.67 13.43 14.32
C ASP A 216 -8.12 13.08 14.69
N VAL A 217 -8.63 11.93 14.23
CA VAL A 217 -9.98 11.45 14.55
C VAL A 217 -10.17 11.19 16.05
N LYS A 218 -9.12 10.77 16.76
CA LYS A 218 -9.19 10.50 18.20
C LYS A 218 -9.11 11.76 19.07
N TYR A 219 -8.37 12.78 18.63
CA TYR A 219 -8.16 14.00 19.42
C TYR A 219 -9.17 15.12 19.11
N GLU A 220 -10.04 14.93 18.11
CA GLU A 220 -11.18 15.81 17.81
C GLU A 220 -12.50 15.38 18.48
N THR A 221 -12.54 14.23 19.15
CA THR A 221 -13.67 13.73 19.97
C THR A 221 -13.40 13.83 21.46
#